data_AF-A0A8T4D5I9-F1
#
_entry.id   AF-A0A8T4D5I9-F1
#
_cell.length_a   1.000
_cell.length_b   1.000
_cell.length_c   1.000
_cell.angle_alpha   90.00
_cell.angle_beta   90.00
_cell.angle_gamma   90.00
#
_symmetry.space_group_name_H-M   'P 1'
#
loop_
_entity.id
_entity.type
_entity.pdbx_description
1 polymer ?
#
loop_
_entity_poly.entity_id
_entity_poly.type
_entity_poly.pdbx_seq_one_letter_code
_entity_poly.pdbx_strand_id
1 'polypeptide(L)'
;MLQPAPAPIDKQQVVASAINFLEDTNAPDALLMLNVIHRRFGIAEFADALQRYDQLLAEEPPEAPVMRLFRRIADHDNPLQVNDLNAVSFDVDFLTIPALYCDQLGLSINYAAQLVQAANSGGYMLTHALLAWIWIQENGCEVQLPDGFIENLYRANAELIDDNPVVSDLELEAAAFLYLAGQGALVDDAFVERVIAVQNYDGGWLSYSDEPGASHWHPTVVALMLLLHVEYPSDSYPPMLAPVSP
;
A
#
# COMPACT_ATOMS: atom_id res chain seq x y z
N MET A 1 26.74 -36.18 -6.94
CA MET A 1 27.25 -34.84 -6.59
C MET A 1 26.05 -34.03 -6.16
N LEU A 2 25.97 -33.65 -4.88
CA LEU A 2 24.95 -32.71 -4.41
C LEU A 2 25.28 -31.37 -5.05
N GLN A 3 24.31 -30.75 -5.73
CA GLN A 3 24.46 -29.36 -6.12
C GLN A 3 24.67 -28.53 -4.84
N PRO A 4 25.62 -27.58 -4.83
CA PRO A 4 25.74 -26.66 -3.71
C PRO A 4 24.41 -25.92 -3.53
N ALA A 5 24.01 -25.71 -2.27
CA ALA A 5 22.87 -24.87 -1.97
C ALA A 5 23.07 -23.48 -2.61
N PRO A 6 22.03 -22.87 -3.19
CA PRO A 6 22.12 -21.50 -3.69
C PRO A 6 22.60 -20.58 -2.58
N ALA A 7 23.41 -19.56 -2.94
CA ALA A 7 23.80 -18.54 -2.00
C ALA A 7 22.54 -17.87 -1.43
N PRO A 8 22.54 -17.49 -0.13
CA PRO A 8 21.42 -16.74 0.44
C PRO A 8 21.22 -15.47 -0.40
N ILE A 9 19.97 -15.23 -0.82
CA ILE A 9 19.61 -14.02 -1.56
C ILE A 9 19.80 -12.84 -0.61
N ASP A 10 20.58 -11.86 -1.04
CA ASP A 10 20.84 -10.66 -0.26
C ASP A 10 19.61 -9.74 -0.30
N LYS A 11 18.94 -9.54 0.84
CA LYS A 11 17.77 -8.66 0.96
C LYS A 11 18.07 -7.25 0.45
N GLN A 12 19.29 -6.73 0.66
CA GLN A 12 19.68 -5.41 0.17
C GLN A 12 19.71 -5.37 -1.36
N GLN A 13 20.15 -6.46 -1.99
CA GLN A 13 20.12 -6.60 -3.44
C GLN A 13 18.67 -6.64 -3.97
N VAL A 14 17.77 -7.37 -3.29
CA VAL A 14 16.35 -7.45 -3.67
C VAL A 14 15.69 -6.07 -3.59
N VAL A 15 15.92 -5.33 -2.50
CA VAL A 15 15.43 -3.95 -2.32
C VAL A 15 15.99 -3.04 -3.42
N ALA A 16 17.29 -3.08 -3.69
CA ALA A 16 17.91 -2.27 -4.73
C ALA A 16 17.35 -2.59 -6.14
N SER A 17 17.13 -3.86 -6.45
CA SER A 17 16.52 -4.28 -7.70
C SER A 17 15.08 -3.79 -7.85
N ALA A 18 14.29 -3.81 -6.76
CA ALA A 18 12.94 -3.27 -6.75
C ALA A 18 12.90 -1.75 -6.95
N ILE A 19 13.85 -1.03 -6.34
CA ILE A 19 14.01 0.41 -6.53
C ILE A 19 14.30 0.71 -8.00
N ASN A 20 15.27 0.02 -8.60
CA ASN A 20 15.60 0.19 -10.02
C ASN A 20 14.42 -0.13 -10.95
N PHE A 21 13.61 -1.15 -10.62
CA PHE A 21 12.41 -1.47 -11.40
C PHE A 21 11.38 -0.32 -11.38
N LEU A 22 11.21 0.32 -10.23
CA LEU A 22 10.21 1.37 -10.03
C LEU A 22 10.69 2.77 -10.43
N GLU A 23 12.00 3.01 -10.54
CA GLU A 23 12.58 4.33 -10.83
C GLU A 23 11.93 5.00 -12.04
N ASP A 24 11.67 4.24 -13.12
CA ASP A 24 11.10 4.78 -14.36
C ASP A 24 9.58 4.64 -14.48
N THR A 25 8.86 4.18 -13.44
CA THR A 25 7.40 3.98 -13.52
C THR A 25 6.63 5.30 -13.65
N ASN A 26 5.68 5.37 -14.58
CA ASN A 26 4.77 6.52 -14.71
C ASN A 26 3.33 6.16 -14.33
N ALA A 27 3.11 5.04 -13.64
CA ALA A 27 1.80 4.72 -13.09
C ALA A 27 1.45 5.72 -11.96
N PRO A 28 0.35 6.48 -12.06
CA PRO A 28 0.03 7.54 -11.09
C PRO A 28 0.00 7.06 -9.64
N ASP A 29 -0.67 5.94 -9.36
CA ASP A 29 -0.81 5.43 -8.00
C ASP A 29 0.53 4.90 -7.45
N ALA A 30 1.38 4.36 -8.33
CA ALA A 30 2.75 4.00 -7.97
C ALA A 30 3.51 5.24 -7.48
N LEU A 31 3.43 6.37 -8.20
CA LEU A 31 4.16 7.60 -7.85
C LEU A 31 3.74 8.15 -6.47
N LEU A 32 2.47 8.03 -6.09
CA LEU A 32 2.01 8.40 -4.74
C LEU A 32 2.64 7.50 -3.68
N MET A 33 2.68 6.18 -3.91
CA MET A 33 3.29 5.21 -3.00
C MET A 33 4.82 5.37 -2.93
N LEU A 34 5.48 5.69 -4.04
CA LEU A 34 6.90 6.00 -4.11
C LEU A 34 7.23 7.27 -3.31
N ASN A 35 6.38 8.29 -3.36
CA ASN A 35 6.52 9.47 -2.50
C ASN A 35 6.38 9.11 -1.01
N VAL A 36 5.44 8.24 -0.65
CA VAL A 36 5.33 7.73 0.74
C VAL A 36 6.60 7.00 1.16
N ILE A 37 7.15 6.13 0.30
CA ILE A 37 8.39 5.41 0.55
C ILE A 37 9.56 6.39 0.74
N HIS A 38 9.68 7.41 -0.11
CA HIS A 38 10.67 8.46 0.04
C HIS A 38 10.57 9.14 1.41
N ARG A 39 9.38 9.61 1.80
CA ARG A 39 9.16 10.32 3.07
C ARG A 39 9.41 9.44 4.30
N ARG A 40 9.04 8.15 4.24
CA ARG A 40 9.17 7.22 5.37
C ARG A 40 10.57 6.64 5.53
N PHE A 41 11.24 6.31 4.43
CA PHE A 41 12.50 5.56 4.45
C PHE A 41 13.70 6.32 3.88
N GLY A 42 13.49 7.50 3.30
CA GLY A 42 14.57 8.33 2.76
C GLY A 42 15.16 7.83 1.44
N ILE A 43 14.43 7.02 0.66
CA ILE A 43 14.88 6.50 -0.64
C ILE A 43 14.98 7.67 -1.64
N ALA A 44 16.20 8.03 -2.04
CA ALA A 44 16.46 9.27 -2.78
C ALA A 44 15.99 9.19 -4.24
N GLU A 45 15.97 8.00 -4.82
CA GLU A 45 15.51 7.68 -6.17
C GLU A 45 14.04 8.07 -6.39
N PHE A 46 13.26 8.19 -5.33
CA PHE A 46 11.84 8.54 -5.38
C PHE A 46 11.54 9.98 -4.95
N ALA A 47 12.57 10.82 -4.78
CA ALA A 47 12.41 12.20 -4.32
C ALA A 47 11.56 13.06 -5.28
N ASP A 48 11.53 12.73 -6.58
CA ASP A 48 10.78 13.45 -7.61
C ASP A 48 9.40 12.83 -7.91
N ALA A 49 8.99 11.76 -7.21
CA ALA A 49 7.79 10.99 -7.54
C ALA A 49 6.51 11.86 -7.51
N LEU A 50 6.37 12.77 -6.52
CA LEU A 50 5.25 13.70 -6.47
C LEU A 50 5.29 14.73 -7.60
N GLN A 51 6.48 15.21 -7.98
CA GLN A 51 6.62 16.12 -9.11
C GLN A 51 6.17 15.46 -10.41
N ARG A 52 6.54 14.19 -10.63
CA ARG A 52 6.12 13.40 -11.79
C ARG A 52 4.61 13.14 -11.79
N TYR A 53 4.04 12.87 -10.61
CA TYR A 53 2.59 12.75 -10.46
C TYR A 53 1.87 14.04 -10.87
N ASP A 54 2.35 15.18 -10.37
CA ASP A 54 1.77 16.50 -10.69
C ASP A 54 1.92 16.86 -12.17
N GLN A 55 2.99 16.40 -12.84
CA GLN A 55 3.15 16.55 -14.29
C GLN A 55 2.10 15.74 -15.07
N LEU A 56 1.88 14.47 -14.72
CA LEU A 56 0.84 13.65 -15.34
C LEU A 56 -0.56 14.24 -15.09
N LEU A 57 -0.81 14.72 -13.88
CA LEU A 57 -2.09 15.34 -13.54
C LEU A 57 -2.35 16.62 -14.35
N ALA A 58 -1.30 17.41 -14.63
CA ALA A 58 -1.39 18.63 -15.42
C ALA A 58 -1.71 18.39 -16.91
N GLU A 59 -1.57 17.16 -17.40
CA GLU A 59 -2.00 16.76 -18.75
C GLU A 59 -3.53 16.57 -18.85
N GLU A 60 -4.25 16.69 -17.72
CA GLU A 60 -5.70 16.49 -17.61
C GLU A 60 -6.19 15.16 -18.23
N PRO A 61 -5.61 14.00 -17.85
CA PRO A 61 -6.11 12.71 -18.31
C PRO A 61 -7.57 12.49 -17.89
N PRO A 62 -8.30 11.55 -18.53
CA PRO A 62 -9.66 11.21 -18.13
C PRO A 62 -9.83 10.89 -16.64
N GLU A 63 -8.79 10.30 -16.03
CA GLU A 63 -8.71 9.91 -14.62
C GLU A 63 -8.33 11.06 -13.68
N ALA A 64 -8.03 12.25 -14.20
CA ALA A 64 -7.59 13.41 -13.42
C ALA A 64 -8.48 13.75 -12.21
N PRO A 65 -9.82 13.61 -12.25
CA PRO A 65 -10.65 13.80 -11.06
C PRO A 65 -10.28 12.84 -9.91
N VAL A 66 -10.13 11.54 -10.19
CA VAL A 66 -9.78 10.54 -9.19
C VAL A 66 -8.34 10.74 -8.71
N MET A 67 -7.43 11.08 -9.63
CA MET A 67 -6.06 11.45 -9.28
C MET A 67 -6.02 12.64 -8.30
N ARG A 68 -6.80 13.70 -8.53
CA ARG A 68 -6.86 14.83 -7.58
C ARG A 68 -7.31 14.42 -6.18
N LEU A 69 -8.17 13.40 -6.04
CA LEU A 69 -8.56 12.86 -4.74
C LEU A 69 -7.38 12.12 -4.10
N PHE A 70 -6.75 11.19 -4.82
CA PHE A 70 -5.64 10.40 -4.26
C PHE A 70 -4.35 11.18 -4.03
N ARG A 71 -4.17 12.34 -4.68
CA ARG A 71 -3.04 13.26 -4.41
C ARG A 71 -2.87 13.57 -2.93
N ARG A 72 -3.94 13.50 -2.14
CA ARG A 72 -3.91 13.66 -0.68
C ARG A 72 -2.98 12.67 0.05
N ILE A 73 -2.73 11.50 -0.52
CA ILE A 73 -1.74 10.54 0.00
C ILE A 73 -0.36 11.19 0.11
N ALA A 74 0.02 12.05 -0.84
CA ALA A 74 1.31 12.72 -0.87
C ALA A 74 1.29 14.14 -0.28
N ASP A 75 0.11 14.74 -0.19
CA ASP A 75 -0.11 16.10 0.33
C ASP A 75 -1.37 16.13 1.20
N HIS A 76 -1.18 16.01 2.51
CA HIS A 76 -2.28 16.03 3.50
C HIS A 76 -3.24 17.21 3.32
N ASP A 77 -2.74 18.38 2.91
CA ASP A 77 -3.54 19.59 2.80
C ASP A 77 -4.22 19.72 1.43
N ASN A 78 -4.05 18.74 0.53
CA ASN A 78 -4.68 18.71 -0.77
C ASN A 78 -6.21 18.88 -0.64
N PRO A 79 -6.78 19.98 -1.15
CA PRO A 79 -8.17 20.33 -0.91
C PRO A 79 -9.10 19.37 -1.65
N LEU A 80 -10.17 18.94 -0.98
CA LEU A 80 -11.21 18.16 -1.64
C LEU A 80 -11.95 19.00 -2.69
N GLN A 81 -12.02 18.49 -3.91
CA GLN A 81 -12.94 18.97 -4.93
C GLN A 81 -14.18 18.06 -4.95
N VAL A 82 -15.29 18.52 -4.38
CA VAL A 82 -16.51 17.69 -4.22
C VAL A 82 -17.01 17.11 -5.55
N ASN A 83 -16.81 17.81 -6.66
CA ASN A 83 -17.20 17.34 -7.99
C ASN A 83 -16.39 16.12 -8.46
N ASP A 84 -15.16 15.96 -7.99
CA ASP A 84 -14.29 14.83 -8.35
C ASP A 84 -14.82 13.52 -7.75
N LEU A 85 -15.60 13.58 -6.67
CA LEU A 85 -16.28 12.40 -6.09
C LEU A 85 -17.22 11.70 -7.08
N ASN A 86 -17.72 12.41 -8.10
CA ASN A 86 -18.58 11.81 -9.13
C ASN A 86 -17.82 10.87 -10.09
N ALA A 87 -16.48 10.95 -10.11
CA ALA A 87 -15.65 10.09 -10.94
C ALA A 87 -15.24 8.79 -10.23
N VAL A 88 -15.51 8.68 -8.93
CA VAL A 88 -15.23 7.47 -8.14
C VAL A 88 -16.13 6.34 -8.61
N SER A 89 -15.54 5.20 -8.98
CA SER A 89 -16.27 4.09 -9.58
C SER A 89 -15.88 2.70 -9.07
N PHE A 90 -14.72 2.55 -8.42
CA PHE A 90 -14.30 1.28 -7.84
C PHE A 90 -14.84 1.12 -6.42
N ASP A 91 -15.24 -0.11 -6.06
CA ASP A 91 -15.80 -0.43 -4.74
C ASP A 91 -14.83 -0.12 -3.60
N VAL A 92 -13.53 -0.36 -3.82
CA VAL A 92 -12.49 -0.03 -2.84
C VAL A 92 -12.39 1.49 -2.62
N ASP A 93 -12.56 2.30 -3.66
CA ASP A 93 -12.45 3.75 -3.57
C ASP A 93 -13.63 4.38 -2.80
N PHE A 94 -14.83 3.78 -2.91
CA PHE A 94 -15.98 4.18 -2.10
C PHE A 94 -15.73 3.98 -0.59
N LEU A 95 -14.79 3.10 -0.23
CA LEU A 95 -14.38 2.89 1.16
C LEU A 95 -13.20 3.80 1.56
N THR A 96 -12.18 3.89 0.70
CA THR A 96 -10.90 4.53 1.06
C THR A 96 -10.93 6.05 0.92
N ILE A 97 -11.63 6.63 -0.06
CA ILE A 97 -11.70 8.09 -0.24
C ILE A 97 -12.37 8.80 0.96
N PRO A 98 -13.49 8.31 1.52
CA PRO A 98 -14.05 8.91 2.74
C PRO A 98 -13.10 8.82 3.94
N ALA A 99 -12.30 7.76 4.07
CA ALA A 99 -11.27 7.66 5.11
C ALA A 99 -10.13 8.67 4.88
N LEU A 100 -9.67 8.79 3.63
CA LEU A 100 -8.61 9.70 3.21
C LEU A 100 -8.93 11.17 3.53
N TYR A 101 -10.21 11.54 3.45
CA TYR A 101 -10.73 12.90 3.67
C TYR A 101 -11.61 13.04 4.91
N CYS A 102 -11.55 12.11 5.87
CA CYS A 102 -12.50 12.07 6.98
C CYS A 102 -12.46 13.32 7.89
N ASP A 103 -11.32 14.00 7.97
CA ASP A 103 -11.12 15.26 8.69
C ASP A 103 -11.75 16.47 7.98
N GLN A 104 -11.92 16.40 6.66
CA GLN A 104 -12.56 17.44 5.84
C GLN A 104 -14.06 17.20 5.62
N LEU A 105 -14.46 15.95 5.40
CA LEU A 105 -15.83 15.56 5.08
C LEU A 105 -16.65 15.13 6.30
N GLY A 106 -15.98 14.66 7.34
CA GLY A 106 -16.60 13.74 8.30
C GLY A 106 -16.86 12.36 7.69
N LEU A 107 -17.03 11.36 8.54
CA LEU A 107 -17.47 10.04 8.12
C LEU A 107 -19.01 9.99 8.12
N SER A 108 -19.59 9.29 7.13
CA SER A 108 -21.05 9.08 7.12
C SER A 108 -21.48 8.22 8.31
N ILE A 109 -22.74 8.38 8.75
CA ILE A 109 -23.29 7.55 9.84
C ILE A 109 -23.29 6.05 9.54
N ASN A 110 -23.25 5.68 8.26
CA ASN A 110 -23.21 4.29 7.81
C ASN A 110 -21.78 3.78 7.58
N TYR A 111 -20.76 4.63 7.75
CA TYR A 111 -19.38 4.28 7.40
C TYR A 111 -18.85 3.10 8.24
N ALA A 112 -19.19 3.04 9.53
CA ALA A 112 -18.85 1.88 10.37
C ALA A 112 -19.41 0.57 9.81
N ALA A 113 -20.65 0.58 9.31
CA ALA A 113 -21.26 -0.61 8.70
C ALA A 113 -20.59 -0.96 7.36
N GLN A 114 -20.19 0.03 6.56
CA GLN A 114 -19.45 -0.16 5.31
C GLN A 114 -18.07 -0.79 5.59
N LEU A 115 -17.36 -0.32 6.60
CA LEU A 115 -16.06 -0.85 6.99
C LEU A 115 -16.17 -2.31 7.47
N VAL A 116 -17.18 -2.62 8.29
CA VAL A 116 -17.48 -3.99 8.72
C VAL A 116 -17.83 -4.89 7.53
N GLN A 117 -18.64 -4.38 6.59
CA GLN A 117 -18.99 -5.14 5.39
C GLN A 117 -17.76 -5.41 4.52
N ALA A 118 -16.90 -4.42 4.30
CA ALA A 118 -15.68 -4.56 3.53
C ALA A 118 -14.75 -5.63 4.13
N ALA A 119 -14.54 -5.59 5.46
CA ALA A 119 -13.77 -6.61 6.17
C ALA A 119 -14.36 -8.02 5.99
N ASN A 120 -15.68 -8.15 6.07
CA ASN A 120 -16.36 -9.45 5.90
C ASN A 120 -16.36 -9.96 4.44
N SER A 121 -16.18 -9.08 3.46
CA SER A 121 -16.09 -9.49 2.04
C SER A 121 -14.80 -10.25 1.72
N GLY A 122 -13.75 -10.08 2.52
CA GLY A 122 -12.45 -10.69 2.27
C GLY A 122 -11.72 -10.09 1.06
N GLY A 123 -10.62 -10.72 0.65
CA GLY A 123 -9.83 -10.32 -0.52
C GLY A 123 -9.38 -8.86 -0.48
N TYR A 124 -9.39 -8.18 -1.64
CA TYR A 124 -8.99 -6.77 -1.75
C TYR A 124 -9.86 -5.82 -0.92
N MET A 125 -11.14 -6.14 -0.68
CA MET A 125 -11.97 -5.30 0.19
C MET A 125 -11.50 -5.34 1.65
N LEU A 126 -10.95 -6.47 2.09
CA LEU A 126 -10.40 -6.64 3.44
C LEU A 126 -9.07 -5.90 3.62
N THR A 127 -8.18 -5.94 2.63
CA THR A 127 -6.93 -5.16 2.65
C THR A 127 -7.23 -3.66 2.64
N HIS A 128 -8.18 -3.22 1.82
CA HIS A 128 -8.58 -1.82 1.75
C HIS A 128 -9.38 -1.36 2.98
N ALA A 129 -10.06 -2.25 3.70
CA ALA A 129 -10.63 -1.94 5.01
C ALA A 129 -9.54 -1.64 6.05
N LEU A 130 -8.43 -2.39 6.03
CA LEU A 130 -7.27 -2.09 6.87
C LEU A 130 -6.62 -0.75 6.48
N LEU A 131 -6.43 -0.50 5.19
CA LEU A 131 -5.88 0.78 4.71
C LEU A 131 -6.77 1.98 5.11
N ALA A 132 -8.08 1.86 4.95
CA ALA A 132 -9.04 2.88 5.38
C ALA A 132 -8.97 3.13 6.89
N TRP A 133 -8.85 2.07 7.69
CA TRP A 133 -8.66 2.21 9.14
C TRP A 133 -7.36 2.95 9.49
N ILE A 134 -6.25 2.66 8.81
CA ILE A 134 -4.97 3.37 8.99
C ILE A 134 -5.17 4.87 8.73
N TRP A 135 -5.80 5.26 7.62
CA TRP A 135 -6.03 6.67 7.30
C TRP A 135 -6.97 7.38 8.26
N ILE A 136 -8.00 6.69 8.77
CA ILE A 136 -8.87 7.24 9.82
C ILE A 136 -8.06 7.58 11.08
N GLN A 137 -7.15 6.69 11.47
CA GLN A 137 -6.28 6.94 12.63
C GLN A 137 -5.29 8.08 12.36
N GLU A 138 -4.64 8.10 11.20
CA GLU A 138 -3.67 9.14 10.84
C GLU A 138 -4.31 10.54 10.75
N ASN A 139 -5.56 10.62 10.28
CA ASN A 139 -6.35 11.86 10.23
C ASN A 139 -6.99 12.24 11.57
N GLY A 140 -6.85 11.41 12.62
CA GLY A 140 -7.45 11.67 13.94
C GLY A 140 -8.99 11.62 13.95
N CYS A 141 -9.59 10.90 13.01
CA CYS A 141 -11.03 10.77 12.89
C CYS A 141 -11.58 9.70 13.83
N GLU A 142 -12.79 9.91 14.33
CA GLU A 142 -13.47 8.95 15.19
C GLU A 142 -14.52 8.16 14.41
N VAL A 143 -14.53 6.84 14.59
CA VAL A 143 -15.57 5.94 14.08
C VAL A 143 -15.92 4.94 15.17
N GLN A 144 -17.22 4.77 15.43
CA GLN A 144 -17.71 3.80 16.41
C GLN A 144 -17.80 2.42 15.75
N LEU A 145 -16.90 1.52 16.14
CA LEU A 145 -16.82 0.17 15.62
C LEU A 145 -17.26 -0.84 16.69
N PRO A 146 -17.74 -2.03 16.32
CA PRO A 146 -18.05 -3.09 17.27
C PRO A 146 -16.81 -3.49 18.10
N ASP A 147 -17.03 -3.89 19.35
CA ASP A 147 -15.97 -4.39 20.22
C ASP A 147 -15.21 -5.55 19.54
N GLY A 148 -13.88 -5.50 19.59
CA GLY A 148 -13.01 -6.52 19.00
C GLY A 148 -12.88 -6.46 17.48
N PHE A 149 -13.54 -5.52 16.79
CA PHE A 149 -13.50 -5.42 15.34
C PHE A 149 -12.08 -5.17 14.80
N ILE A 150 -11.31 -4.28 15.44
CA ILE A 150 -9.97 -3.92 14.99
C ILE A 150 -9.01 -5.11 15.12
N GLU A 151 -9.06 -5.84 16.22
CA GLU A 151 -8.24 -7.05 16.41
C GLU A 151 -8.64 -8.15 15.44
N ASN A 152 -9.93 -8.28 15.10
CA ASN A 152 -10.41 -9.19 14.06
C ASN A 152 -9.94 -8.76 12.67
N LEU A 153 -9.94 -7.46 12.36
CA LEU A 153 -9.48 -6.92 11.08
C LEU A 153 -8.00 -7.24 10.82
N TYR A 154 -7.15 -7.10 11.84
CA TYR A 154 -5.75 -7.47 11.76
C TYR A 154 -5.56 -8.98 11.56
N ARG A 155 -6.26 -9.81 12.35
CA ARG A 155 -6.19 -11.27 12.20
C ARG A 155 -6.67 -11.73 10.82
N ALA A 156 -7.78 -11.19 10.33
CA ALA A 156 -8.31 -11.54 9.02
C ALA A 156 -7.34 -11.19 7.88
N ASN A 157 -6.64 -10.05 7.98
CA ASN A 157 -5.57 -9.72 7.02
C ASN A 157 -4.40 -10.70 7.13
N ALA A 158 -3.99 -11.09 8.33
CA ALA A 158 -2.94 -12.08 8.52
C ALA A 158 -3.34 -13.46 7.95
N GLU A 159 -4.62 -13.83 8.05
CA GLU A 159 -5.17 -15.06 7.47
C GLU A 159 -5.19 -15.08 5.94
N LEU A 160 -5.03 -13.92 5.26
CA LEU A 160 -4.82 -13.88 3.81
C LEU A 160 -3.44 -14.41 3.41
N ILE A 161 -2.45 -14.32 4.31
CA ILE A 161 -1.08 -14.75 4.09
C ILE A 161 -1.01 -16.24 4.44
N ASP A 162 -1.00 -17.10 3.42
CA ASP A 162 -0.99 -18.55 3.63
C ASP A 162 0.43 -19.14 3.50
N ASP A 163 0.57 -20.45 3.75
CA ASP A 163 1.84 -21.17 3.64
C ASP A 163 2.14 -21.68 2.20
N ASN A 164 1.39 -21.22 1.20
CA ASN A 164 1.60 -21.61 -0.20
C ASN A 164 2.95 -21.05 -0.70
N PRO A 165 3.70 -21.81 -1.51
CA PRO A 165 4.88 -21.28 -2.19
C PRO A 165 4.58 -20.13 -3.17
N VAL A 166 3.32 -19.97 -3.62
CA VAL A 166 2.92 -18.85 -4.47
C VAL A 166 2.75 -17.60 -3.63
N VAL A 167 3.37 -16.50 -4.05
CA VAL A 167 3.13 -15.16 -3.49
C VAL A 167 2.25 -14.38 -4.45
N SER A 168 1.14 -13.86 -3.93
CA SER A 168 0.19 -13.05 -4.67
C SER A 168 0.24 -11.57 -4.26
N ASP A 169 -0.23 -10.71 -5.16
CA ASP A 169 -0.44 -9.27 -4.91
C ASP A 169 -1.30 -9.01 -3.67
N LEU A 170 -2.33 -9.83 -3.46
CA LEU A 170 -3.22 -9.74 -2.31
C LEU A 170 -2.48 -10.01 -0.98
N GLU A 171 -1.61 -11.01 -0.95
CA GLU A 171 -0.80 -11.32 0.24
C GLU A 171 0.24 -10.23 0.52
N LEU A 172 0.83 -9.67 -0.54
CA LEU A 172 1.73 -8.53 -0.44
C LEU A 172 1.01 -7.32 0.18
N GLU A 173 -0.20 -6.99 -0.28
CA GLU A 173 -1.01 -5.91 0.32
C GLU A 173 -1.29 -6.18 1.80
N ALA A 174 -1.78 -7.38 2.11
CA ALA A 174 -2.12 -7.75 3.48
C ALA A 174 -0.90 -7.61 4.41
N ALA A 175 0.26 -8.12 4.01
CA ALA A 175 1.49 -8.03 4.78
C ALA A 175 1.97 -6.58 4.92
N ALA A 176 2.07 -5.83 3.82
CA ALA A 176 2.52 -4.44 3.86
C ALA A 176 1.61 -3.57 4.74
N PHE A 177 0.28 -3.75 4.65
CA PHE A 177 -0.68 -2.97 5.42
C PHE A 177 -0.68 -3.35 6.91
N LEU A 178 -0.40 -4.61 7.25
CA LEU A 178 -0.15 -5.01 8.65
C LEU A 178 1.09 -4.30 9.22
N TYR A 179 2.19 -4.20 8.46
CA TYR A 179 3.35 -3.41 8.88
C TYR A 179 3.02 -1.93 9.03
N LEU A 180 2.26 -1.34 8.08
CA LEU A 180 1.80 0.05 8.18
C LEU A 180 0.94 0.30 9.43
N ALA A 181 0.12 -0.67 9.82
CA ALA A 181 -0.70 -0.63 11.04
C ALA A 181 0.08 -0.94 12.34
N GLY A 182 1.40 -1.14 12.28
CA GLY A 182 2.21 -1.53 13.43
C GLY A 182 1.98 -2.97 13.92
N GLN A 183 1.37 -3.81 13.08
CA GLN A 183 1.05 -5.22 13.35
C GLN A 183 1.96 -6.19 12.59
N GLY A 184 3.17 -5.77 12.23
CA GLY A 184 4.13 -6.58 11.47
C GLY A 184 4.48 -7.93 12.13
N ALA A 185 4.32 -8.05 13.45
CA ALA A 185 4.51 -9.32 14.18
C ALA A 185 3.49 -10.42 13.81
N LEU A 186 2.42 -10.07 13.08
CA LEU A 186 1.46 -11.04 12.53
C LEU A 186 1.91 -11.61 11.18
N VAL A 187 2.98 -11.09 10.57
CA VAL A 187 3.56 -11.59 9.31
C VAL A 187 4.72 -12.52 9.65
N ASP A 188 4.67 -13.76 9.17
CA ASP A 188 5.74 -14.74 9.41
C ASP A 188 6.99 -14.39 8.58
N ASP A 189 8.18 -14.50 9.19
CA ASP A 189 9.47 -14.37 8.52
C ASP A 189 9.56 -15.31 7.30
N ALA A 190 8.95 -16.50 7.37
CA ALA A 190 8.90 -17.44 6.26
C ALA A 190 8.18 -16.88 5.03
N PHE A 191 7.17 -16.02 5.21
CA PHE A 191 6.52 -15.32 4.10
C PHE A 191 7.46 -14.28 3.49
N VAL A 192 8.16 -13.50 4.31
CA VAL A 192 9.14 -12.52 3.83
C VAL A 192 10.25 -13.17 3.00
N GLU A 193 10.75 -14.33 3.45
CA GLU A 193 11.74 -15.11 2.69
C GLU A 193 11.16 -15.63 1.35
N ARG A 194 9.86 -15.98 1.29
CA ARG A 194 9.19 -16.31 0.01
C ARG A 194 9.11 -15.10 -0.90
N VAL A 195 8.72 -13.93 -0.41
CA VAL A 195 8.67 -12.68 -1.18
C VAL A 195 10.03 -12.39 -1.81
N ILE A 196 11.11 -12.52 -1.03
CA ILE A 196 12.50 -12.37 -1.50
C ILE A 196 12.83 -13.39 -2.59
N ALA A 197 12.45 -14.65 -2.40
CA ALA A 197 12.80 -15.75 -3.30
C ALA A 197 12.10 -15.70 -4.67
N VAL A 198 10.94 -15.05 -4.76
CA VAL A 198 10.12 -15.01 -5.98
C VAL A 198 10.26 -13.71 -6.79
N GLN A 199 11.17 -12.81 -6.40
CA GLN A 199 11.46 -11.62 -7.20
C GLN A 199 11.96 -12.04 -8.59
N ASN A 200 11.43 -11.42 -9.63
CA ASN A 200 11.88 -11.65 -10.99
C ASN A 200 13.25 -11.01 -11.25
N TYR A 201 13.91 -11.45 -12.33
CA TYR A 201 15.23 -10.93 -12.72
C TYR A 201 15.24 -9.43 -13.04
N ASP A 202 14.07 -8.85 -13.37
CA ASP A 202 13.90 -7.43 -13.66
C ASP A 202 13.75 -6.59 -12.37
N GLY A 203 13.72 -7.23 -11.20
CA GLY A 203 13.57 -6.60 -9.89
C GLY A 203 12.13 -6.42 -9.43
N GLY A 204 11.14 -6.76 -10.27
CA GLY A 204 9.73 -6.66 -9.90
C GLY A 204 9.10 -7.98 -9.46
N TRP A 205 7.81 -7.88 -9.12
CA TRP A 205 6.93 -9.01 -8.79
C TRP A 205 5.75 -9.07 -9.76
N LEU A 206 5.21 -10.28 -9.91
CA LEU A 206 3.98 -10.54 -10.65
C LEU A 206 2.76 -10.44 -9.74
N SER A 207 1.55 -10.40 -10.32
CA SER A 207 0.31 -10.53 -9.54
C SER A 207 0.22 -11.88 -8.82
N TYR A 208 0.79 -12.93 -9.43
CA TYR A 208 0.95 -14.26 -8.86
C TYR A 208 2.32 -14.79 -9.29
N SER A 209 3.15 -15.23 -8.35
CA SER A 209 4.54 -15.60 -8.64
C SER A 209 4.72 -16.85 -9.50
N ASP A 210 3.69 -17.68 -9.66
CA ASP A 210 3.70 -18.89 -10.48
C ASP A 210 3.17 -18.68 -11.91
N GLU A 211 2.64 -17.50 -12.21
CA GLU A 211 2.21 -17.14 -13.54
C GLU A 211 3.39 -16.68 -14.41
N PRO A 212 3.41 -16.97 -15.71
CA PRO A 212 4.40 -16.37 -16.61
C PRO A 212 4.01 -14.93 -16.93
N GLY A 213 4.97 -13.99 -16.92
CA GLY A 213 4.67 -12.61 -17.28
C GLY A 213 5.84 -11.66 -17.09
N ALA A 214 5.57 -10.39 -17.40
CA ALA A 214 6.41 -9.27 -16.97
C ALA A 214 5.93 -8.78 -15.60
N SER A 215 6.86 -8.37 -14.75
CA SER A 215 6.54 -7.80 -13.45
C SER A 215 5.62 -6.57 -13.58
N HIS A 216 4.82 -6.33 -12.54
CA HIS A 216 3.86 -5.25 -12.50
C HIS A 216 4.23 -4.25 -11.39
N TRP A 217 4.01 -2.96 -11.62
CA TRP A 217 4.37 -1.91 -10.66
C TRP A 217 3.68 -2.10 -9.31
N HIS A 218 2.42 -2.55 -9.30
CA HIS A 218 1.59 -2.63 -8.09
C HIS A 218 2.13 -3.64 -7.06
N PRO A 219 2.25 -4.95 -7.36
CA PRO A 219 2.86 -5.88 -6.42
C PRO A 219 4.31 -5.48 -6.10
N THR A 220 5.02 -4.86 -7.03
CA THR A 220 6.41 -4.42 -6.80
C THR A 220 6.53 -3.30 -5.77
N VAL A 221 5.69 -2.26 -5.83
CA VAL A 221 5.75 -1.15 -4.87
C VAL A 221 5.28 -1.60 -3.48
N VAL A 222 4.31 -2.51 -3.42
CA VAL A 222 3.83 -3.09 -2.17
C VAL A 222 4.88 -4.03 -1.55
N ALA A 223 5.51 -4.90 -2.34
CA ALA A 223 6.61 -5.75 -1.89
C ALA A 223 7.80 -4.91 -1.40
N LEU A 224 8.17 -3.85 -2.11
CA LEU A 224 9.23 -2.94 -1.68
C LEU A 224 8.89 -2.29 -0.33
N MET A 225 7.65 -1.82 -0.15
CA MET A 225 7.20 -1.23 1.11
C MET A 225 7.30 -2.22 2.28
N LEU A 226 6.85 -3.46 2.08
CA LEU A 226 7.00 -4.55 3.04
C LEU A 226 8.48 -4.77 3.42
N LEU A 227 9.35 -4.94 2.42
CA LEU A 227 10.77 -5.23 2.65
C LEU A 227 11.50 -4.08 3.36
N LEU A 228 11.15 -2.83 3.06
CA LEU A 228 11.71 -1.66 3.74
C LEU A 228 11.26 -1.59 5.21
N HIS A 229 10.02 -1.95 5.51
CA HIS A 229 9.54 -2.05 6.89
C HIS A 229 10.26 -3.15 7.67
N VAL A 230 10.53 -4.29 7.03
CA VAL A 230 11.30 -5.38 7.64
C VAL A 230 12.75 -4.98 7.89
N GLU A 231 13.40 -4.31 6.92
CA GLU A 231 14.82 -3.94 7.01
C GLU A 231 15.08 -2.80 8.00
N TYR A 232 14.17 -1.83 8.09
CA TYR A 232 14.36 -0.62 8.89
C TYR A 232 13.30 -0.46 9.99
N PRO A 233 13.09 -1.46 10.88
CA PRO A 233 11.99 -1.44 11.83
C PRO A 233 12.04 -0.19 12.73
N SER A 234 10.89 0.48 12.86
CA SER A 234 10.75 1.66 13.70
C SER A 234 9.45 1.59 14.47
N ASP A 235 9.48 2.04 15.73
CA ASP A 235 8.28 2.23 16.55
C ASP A 235 7.39 3.36 16.00
N SER A 236 7.95 4.23 15.17
CA SER A 236 7.22 5.32 14.52
C SER A 236 7.86 5.71 13.19
N TYR A 237 7.13 5.55 12.09
CA TYR A 237 7.41 6.24 10.83
C TYR A 237 6.54 7.49 10.74
N PRO A 238 6.93 8.48 9.90
CA PRO A 238 5.99 9.51 9.48
C PRO A 238 4.69 8.86 8.94
N PRO A 239 3.50 9.40 9.26
CA PRO A 239 2.24 8.88 8.73
C PRO A 239 2.24 8.91 7.20
N MET A 240 1.48 8.03 6.55
CA MET A 240 1.32 8.06 5.09
C MET A 240 0.72 9.41 4.68
N LEU A 241 -0.24 9.91 5.44
CA LEU A 241 -0.88 11.20 5.26
C LEU A 241 -0.11 12.35 5.94
N ALA A 242 1.23 12.28 6.01
CA ALA A 242 2.00 13.41 6.54
C ALA A 242 1.88 14.66 5.62
N PRO A 243 1.93 15.88 6.18
CA PRO A 243 2.04 17.10 5.37
C PRO A 243 3.28 17.07 4.47
N VAL A 244 3.26 17.86 3.39
CA VAL A 244 4.45 18.08 2.58
C VAL A 244 5.50 18.81 3.44
N SER A 245 6.69 18.23 3.56
CA SER A 245 7.81 18.92 4.21
C SER A 245 8.13 20.21 3.42
N PRO A 246 8.23 21.37 4.07
CA PRO A 246 8.46 22.66 3.41
C PRO A 246 9.83 22.77 2.73
#